data_AF-A0A510XSI0-F1
#
_entry.id   AF-A0A510XSI0-F1
#
_cell.length_a   1.000
_cell.length_b   1.000
_cell.length_c   1.000
_cell.angle_alpha   90.00
_cell.angle_beta   90.00
_cell.angle_gamma   90.00
#
_symmetry.space_group_name_H-M   'P 1'
#
loop_
_entity.id
_entity.type
_entity.pdbx_description
1 polymer ?
#
loop_
_entity_poly.entity_id
_entity_poly.type
_entity_poly.pdbx_seq_one_letter_code
_entity_poly.pdbx_strand_id
1 'polypeptide(L)'
;MKKLKENKLNDLNSFINVVYQNEENNYHARSFEDAFIAINLDEINKQKDKLDGLKLKSKLADKNPDYYQLTEDILGGKSEFASSLLWLALTEGVTWKIPKYLKEGLLWIAK
;
A
#
# COMPACT_ATOMS: atom_id res chain seq x y z
N MET A 1 -25.83 -2.04 -2.77
CA MET A 1 -24.54 -2.64 -2.34
C MET A 1 -23.76 -3.33 -3.45
N LYS A 2 -24.35 -4.16 -4.33
CA LYS A 2 -23.62 -4.89 -5.39
C LYS A 2 -22.78 -3.98 -6.31
N LYS A 3 -23.37 -2.89 -6.82
CA LYS A 3 -22.65 -1.90 -7.67
C LYS A 3 -21.47 -1.22 -6.96
N LEU A 4 -21.60 -0.98 -5.65
CA LEU A 4 -20.50 -0.46 -4.84
C LEU A 4 -19.39 -1.50 -4.76
N LYS A 5 -19.67 -2.74 -4.33
CA LYS A 5 -18.65 -3.80 -4.25
C LYS A 5 -17.94 -4.11 -5.59
N GLU A 6 -18.59 -3.85 -6.72
CA GLU A 6 -18.01 -4.06 -8.04
C GLU A 6 -17.26 -2.83 -8.59
N ASN A 7 -17.12 -1.76 -7.82
CA ASN A 7 -16.57 -0.48 -8.27
C ASN A 7 -17.27 0.11 -9.51
N LYS A 8 -18.60 -0.06 -9.58
CA LYS A 8 -19.47 0.40 -10.67
C LYS A 8 -20.52 1.41 -10.19
N LEU A 9 -20.32 1.98 -9.00
CA LEU A 9 -21.15 3.06 -8.54
C LEU A 9 -20.66 4.33 -9.25
N ASN A 10 -21.32 4.67 -10.36
CA ASN A 10 -21.00 5.88 -11.11
C ASN A 10 -21.46 7.12 -10.33
N ASP A 11 -20.66 8.17 -10.43
CA ASP A 11 -20.84 9.41 -9.68
C ASP A 11 -22.09 10.19 -10.12
N LEU A 12 -22.67 10.95 -9.18
CA LEU A 12 -23.72 11.93 -9.44
C LEU A 12 -23.14 13.25 -9.98
N ASN A 13 -21.82 13.48 -9.84
CA ASN A 13 -21.13 14.71 -10.19
C ASN A 13 -19.70 14.42 -10.72
N SER A 14 -19.32 15.02 -11.85
CA SER A 14 -17.99 14.84 -12.48
C SER A 14 -16.82 15.44 -11.69
N PHE A 15 -17.07 16.29 -10.70
CA PHE A 15 -16.04 16.91 -9.85
C PHE A 15 -15.71 16.09 -8.59
N ILE A 16 -16.42 14.99 -8.36
CA ILE A 16 -16.21 14.11 -7.22
C ILE A 16 -15.88 12.72 -7.77
N ASN A 17 -14.99 12.01 -7.08
CA ASN A 17 -14.72 10.61 -7.34
C ASN A 17 -14.40 9.91 -6.03
N VAL A 18 -15.11 8.80 -5.78
CA VAL A 18 -14.94 8.01 -4.56
C VAL A 18 -14.24 6.70 -4.91
N VAL A 19 -12.97 6.61 -4.52
CA VAL A 19 -12.18 5.38 -4.55
C VAL A 19 -11.98 4.86 -3.13
N TYR A 20 -11.95 3.54 -2.98
CA TYR A 20 -11.82 2.86 -1.69
C TYR A 20 -11.07 1.54 -1.87
N GLN A 21 -10.51 1.04 -0.78
CA GLN A 21 -9.80 -0.24 -0.77
C GLN A 21 -10.72 -1.37 -1.24
N ASN A 22 -10.23 -2.12 -2.22
CA ASN A 22 -10.88 -3.30 -2.77
C ASN A 22 -9.97 -4.52 -2.58
N GLU A 23 -10.52 -5.71 -2.79
CA GLU A 23 -9.73 -6.95 -2.72
C GLU A 23 -8.58 -6.87 -3.74
N GLU A 24 -7.37 -7.06 -3.26
CA GLU A 24 -6.16 -7.12 -4.06
C GLU A 24 -5.28 -8.25 -3.54
N ASN A 25 -4.87 -9.18 -4.42
CA ASN A 25 -4.12 -10.38 -4.06
C ASN A 25 -4.76 -11.20 -2.91
N ASN A 26 -6.08 -11.41 -2.98
CA ASN A 26 -6.87 -12.11 -1.96
C ASN A 26 -6.82 -11.46 -0.56
N TYR A 27 -6.51 -10.16 -0.49
CA TYR A 27 -6.45 -9.40 0.74
C TYR A 27 -7.33 -8.14 0.68
N HIS A 28 -8.09 -7.90 1.75
CA HIS A 28 -8.87 -6.68 1.94
C HIS A 28 -8.21 -5.81 3.01
N ALA A 29 -7.42 -4.85 2.55
CA ALA A 29 -6.69 -3.93 3.41
C ALA A 29 -7.60 -3.02 4.25
N ARG A 30 -7.12 -2.65 5.43
CA ARG A 30 -7.82 -1.81 6.41
C ARG A 30 -7.26 -0.38 6.48
N SER A 31 -6.06 -0.17 5.98
CA SER A 31 -5.37 1.11 5.94
C SER A 31 -4.63 1.31 4.61
N PHE A 32 -3.91 2.42 4.49
CA PHE A 32 -3.03 2.67 3.35
C PHE A 32 -1.78 1.79 3.45
N GLU A 33 -1.26 1.66 4.67
CA GLU A 33 0.01 1.01 4.98
C GLU A 33 -0.06 -0.50 4.75
N ASP A 34 -1.10 -1.16 5.25
CA ASP A 34 -1.24 -2.62 5.07
C ASP A 34 -1.58 -2.98 3.61
N ALA A 35 -2.31 -2.13 2.88
CA ALA A 35 -2.49 -2.27 1.44
C ALA A 35 -1.15 -2.20 0.71
N PHE A 36 -0.29 -1.25 1.07
CA PHE A 36 1.03 -1.09 0.47
C PHE A 36 1.96 -2.25 0.81
N ILE A 37 1.99 -2.68 2.07
CA ILE A 37 2.82 -3.80 2.54
C ILE A 37 2.37 -5.10 1.88
N ALA A 38 1.07 -5.37 1.79
CA ALA A 38 0.55 -6.62 1.22
C ALA A 38 1.02 -6.87 -0.21
N ILE A 39 1.16 -5.82 -1.04
CA ILE A 39 1.57 -5.97 -2.44
C ILE A 39 3.09 -5.83 -2.66
N ASN A 40 3.83 -5.32 -1.66
CA ASN A 40 5.27 -5.04 -1.73
C ASN A 40 6.11 -5.82 -0.71
N LEU A 41 5.54 -6.77 0.04
CA LEU A 41 6.22 -7.44 1.16
C LEU A 41 7.60 -8.00 0.77
N ASP A 42 7.71 -8.66 -0.39
CA ASP A 42 8.96 -9.24 -0.87
C ASP A 42 10.05 -8.18 -1.09
N GLU A 43 9.71 -7.06 -1.75
CA GLU A 43 10.67 -5.98 -2.00
C GLU A 43 11.01 -5.23 -0.71
N ILE A 44 10.03 -5.06 0.20
CA ILE A 44 10.29 -4.50 1.54
C ILE A 44 11.26 -5.39 2.31
N ASN A 45 11.08 -6.71 2.30
CA ASN A 45 11.99 -7.64 2.98
C ASN A 45 13.40 -7.62 2.36
N LYS A 46 13.49 -7.47 1.03
CA LYS A 46 14.77 -7.34 0.32
C LYS A 46 15.50 -6.04 0.65
N GLN A 47 14.79 -4.93 0.81
CA GLN A 47 15.36 -3.61 1.09
C GLN A 47 15.34 -3.22 2.58
N LYS A 48 14.92 -4.13 3.48
CA LYS A 48 14.62 -3.81 4.89
C LYS A 48 15.74 -3.12 5.65
N ASP A 49 17.01 -3.36 5.29
CA ASP A 49 18.17 -2.76 5.95
C ASP A 49 18.44 -1.32 5.48
N LYS A 50 17.93 -0.94 4.31
CA LYS A 50 17.98 0.42 3.76
C LYS A 50 16.70 1.22 4.06
N LEU A 51 15.66 0.57 4.58
CA LEU A 51 14.39 1.20 4.94
C LEU A 51 14.43 1.69 6.38
N ASP A 52 14.14 2.98 6.54
CA ASP A 52 13.96 3.64 7.83
C ASP A 52 12.50 3.48 8.31
N GLY A 53 12.27 3.78 9.58
CA GLY A 53 10.93 3.68 10.16
C GLY A 53 10.40 2.26 10.37
N LEU A 54 11.21 1.22 10.06
CA LEU A 54 10.90 -0.17 10.34
C LEU A 54 11.46 -0.62 11.72
N LYS A 55 10.63 -1.31 12.49
CA LYS A 55 10.97 -2.08 13.70
C LYS A 55 10.69 -3.58 13.46
N LEU A 56 11.14 -4.46 14.35
CA LEU A 56 10.86 -5.91 14.29
C LEU A 56 11.07 -6.54 12.88
N LYS A 57 12.14 -6.15 12.17
CA LYS A 57 12.42 -6.54 10.77
C LYS A 57 12.49 -8.05 10.53
N SER A 58 12.62 -8.87 11.57
CA SER A 58 12.55 -10.33 11.49
C SER A 58 11.18 -10.85 11.05
N LYS A 59 10.08 -10.15 11.38
CA LYS A 59 8.71 -10.54 11.01
C LYS A 59 8.41 -10.43 9.51
N LEU A 60 9.24 -9.69 8.76
CA LEU A 60 9.11 -9.57 7.30
C LEU A 60 9.38 -10.88 6.54
N ALA A 61 9.96 -11.88 7.19
CA ALA A 61 10.24 -13.19 6.59
C ALA A 61 9.06 -14.18 6.70
N ASP A 62 7.96 -13.79 7.33
CA ASP A 62 6.79 -14.64 7.51
C ASP A 62 6.11 -14.93 6.16
N LYS A 63 5.86 -16.22 5.88
CA LYS A 63 5.38 -16.66 4.55
C LYS A 63 3.90 -16.35 4.26
N ASN A 64 3.10 -16.14 5.30
CA ASN A 64 1.68 -15.83 5.16
C ASN A 64 1.20 -15.00 6.37
N PRO A 65 1.67 -13.75 6.47
CA PRO A 65 1.34 -12.91 7.60
C PRO A 65 -0.11 -12.41 7.51
N ASP A 66 -0.71 -12.15 8.66
CA ASP A 66 -1.80 -11.17 8.71
C ASP A 66 -1.18 -9.80 8.41
N TYR A 67 -1.42 -9.26 7.22
CA TYR A 67 -0.78 -8.00 6.78
C TYR A 67 -1.12 -6.82 7.68
N TYR A 68 -2.31 -6.78 8.26
CA TYR A 68 -2.69 -5.72 9.19
C TYR A 68 -1.85 -5.80 10.46
N GLN A 69 -1.79 -6.97 11.08
CA GLN A 69 -0.99 -7.17 12.30
C GLN A 69 0.52 -6.98 12.02
N LEU A 70 1.00 -7.53 10.92
CA LEU A 70 2.39 -7.35 10.48
C LEU A 70 2.72 -5.87 10.35
N THR A 71 1.85 -5.09 9.70
CA THR A 71 2.03 -3.65 9.50
C THR A 71 2.17 -2.89 10.82
N GLU A 72 1.28 -3.15 11.78
CA GLU A 72 1.34 -2.55 13.12
C GLU A 72 2.63 -2.94 13.88
N ASP A 73 3.08 -4.18 13.66
CA ASP A 73 4.27 -4.71 14.29
C ASP A 73 5.56 -4.16 13.68
N ILE A 74 5.62 -3.91 12.37
CA ILE A 74 6.86 -3.51 11.70
C ILE A 74 6.99 -2.00 11.52
N LEU A 75 5.90 -1.23 11.53
CA LEU A 75 5.99 0.23 11.39
C LEU A 75 6.27 0.89 12.75
N GLY A 76 7.47 1.47 12.86
CA GLY A 76 7.90 2.31 13.97
C GLY A 76 7.74 3.80 13.69
N GLY A 77 7.87 4.23 12.43
CA GLY A 77 7.73 5.63 12.01
C GLY A 77 7.21 5.73 10.58
N LYS A 78 5.97 6.21 10.41
CA LYS A 78 5.29 6.24 9.11
C LYS A 78 5.94 7.23 8.14
N SER A 79 6.33 8.40 8.64
CA SER A 79 6.95 9.46 7.84
C SER A 79 8.36 9.08 7.38
N GLU A 80 9.14 8.47 8.26
CA GLU A 80 10.47 7.94 7.98
C GLU A 80 10.41 6.80 6.96
N PHE A 81 9.44 5.89 7.14
CA PHE A 81 9.20 4.82 6.18
C PHE A 81 8.83 5.38 4.79
N ALA A 82 7.86 6.29 4.71
CA ALA A 82 7.47 6.90 3.44
C ALA A 82 8.63 7.65 2.75
N SER A 83 9.44 8.37 3.53
CA SER A 83 10.60 9.12 3.01
C SER A 83 11.69 8.19 2.48
N SER A 84 11.99 7.09 3.18
CA SER A 84 12.98 6.11 2.73
C SER A 84 12.51 5.31 1.50
N LEU A 85 11.20 5.00 1.39
CA LEU A 85 10.62 4.43 0.17
C LEU A 85 10.86 5.35 -1.04
N LEU A 86 10.57 6.65 -0.88
CA LEU A 86 10.78 7.65 -1.94
C LEU A 86 12.26 7.78 -2.30
N TRP A 87 13.14 7.84 -1.30
CA TRP A 87 14.57 7.92 -1.52
C TRP A 87 15.06 6.72 -2.35
N LEU A 88 14.73 5.49 -1.95
CA LEU A 88 15.11 4.27 -2.69
C LEU A 88 14.58 4.25 -4.13
N ALA A 89 13.39 4.78 -4.37
CA ALA A 89 12.84 4.88 -5.72
C ALA A 89 13.64 5.87 -6.59
N LEU A 90 14.11 6.98 -6.02
CA LEU A 90 14.83 8.02 -6.74
C LEU A 90 16.33 7.73 -6.92
N THR A 91 16.97 7.05 -5.96
CA THR A 91 18.43 6.86 -5.94
C THR A 91 18.86 5.45 -6.35
N GLU A 92 18.10 4.44 -5.98
CA GLU A 92 18.45 3.02 -6.19
C GLU A 92 17.57 2.35 -7.25
N GLY A 93 16.64 3.10 -7.85
CA GLY A 93 15.73 2.60 -8.89
C GLY A 93 14.74 1.53 -8.40
N VAL A 94 14.49 1.45 -7.08
CA VAL A 94 13.56 0.49 -6.51
C VAL A 94 12.14 0.85 -6.95
N THR A 95 11.44 -0.10 -7.57
CA THR A 95 10.07 0.10 -8.03
C THR A 95 9.08 -0.46 -7.03
N TRP A 96 8.28 0.42 -6.43
CA TRP A 96 7.18 0.04 -5.56
C TRP A 96 5.88 -0.10 -6.34
N LYS A 97 5.12 -1.16 -6.07
CA LYS A 97 3.76 -1.32 -6.59
C LYS A 97 2.83 -0.33 -5.87
N ILE A 98 1.90 0.25 -6.61
CA ILE A 98 0.89 1.17 -6.09
C ILE A 98 -0.41 0.37 -5.87
N PRO A 99 -0.99 0.36 -4.65
CA PRO A 99 -2.29 -0.25 -4.40
C PRO A 99 -3.36 0.22 -5.40
N LYS A 100 -4.19 -0.71 -5.88
CA LYS A 100 -5.11 -0.47 -6.99
C LYS A 100 -5.99 0.77 -6.80
N TYR A 101 -6.59 0.92 -5.61
CA TYR A 101 -7.49 2.04 -5.32
C TYR A 101 -6.78 3.41 -5.39
N LEU A 102 -5.50 3.48 -4.99
CA LEU A 102 -4.70 4.71 -5.10
C LEU A 102 -4.41 5.03 -6.55
N LYS A 103 -4.05 4.02 -7.34
CA LYS A 103 -3.83 4.19 -8.78
C LYS A 103 -5.09 4.71 -9.47
N GLU A 104 -6.26 4.16 -9.14
CA GLU A 104 -7.55 4.63 -9.66
C GLU A 104 -7.80 6.10 -9.30
N GLY A 105 -7.56 6.49 -8.04
CA GLY A 105 -7.70 7.86 -7.58
C GLY A 105 -6.77 8.83 -8.32
N LEU A 106 -5.47 8.48 -8.43
CA LEU A 106 -4.47 9.30 -9.13
C LEU A 106 -4.79 9.45 -10.62
N LEU A 107 -5.20 8.37 -11.29
CA LEU A 107 -5.61 8.41 -12.69
C LEU A 107 -6.85 9.26 -12.93
N TRP A 108 -7.73 9.38 -11.93
CA TRP A 108 -8.88 10.27 -12.03
C TRP A 108 -8.47 11.74 -11.88
N ILE A 109 -7.57 12.06 -10.93
CA ILE A 109 -7.05 13.44 -10.73
C ILE A 109 -6.27 13.93 -11.95
N ALA A 110 -5.59 13.03 -12.65
CA ALA A 110 -4.77 13.36 -13.83
C ALA A 110 -5.57 13.60 -15.12
N LYS A 111 -6.91 13.50 -15.09
CA LYS A 111 -7.80 13.81 -16.23
C LYS A 111 -8.11 15.30 -16.30
#